data_AF-A0A6V7IM01-F1
#
_entry.id   AF-A0A6V7IM01-F1
#
_cell.length_a   1.000
_cell.length_b   1.000
_cell.length_c   1.000
_cell.angle_alpha   90.00
_cell.angle_beta   90.00
_cell.angle_gamma   90.00
#
_symmetry.space_group_name_H-M   'P 1'
#
loop_
_entity.id
_entity.type
_entity.pdbx_description
1 polymer ?
#
loop_
_entity_poly.entity_id
_entity_poly.type
_entity_poly.pdbx_seq_one_letter_code
_entity_poly.pdbx_strand_id
1 'polypeptide(L)' 'VWYYSGIPSNFEEKTIPGCDSPCSLTDFIRLMKYSIPKDTETICIRPAELNDSIDWTQVTSIAELVKRRLNHV' A
#
# COMPACT_ATOMS: atom_id res chain seq x y z
N VAL A 1 20.54 -6.92 -10.28
CA VAL A 1 20.28 -7.99 -9.29
C VAL A 1 20.07 -9.28 -10.04
N TRP A 2 20.76 -10.36 -9.69
CA TRP A 2 20.59 -11.65 -10.36
C TRP A 2 19.38 -12.40 -9.78
N TYR A 3 18.40 -12.68 -10.63
CA TYR A 3 17.23 -13.48 -10.31
C TYR A 3 17.42 -14.90 -10.82
N TYR A 4 17.24 -15.88 -9.94
CA TYR A 4 17.30 -17.30 -10.28
C TYR A 4 15.88 -17.82 -10.56
N SER A 5 15.65 -18.28 -11.79
CA SER A 5 14.32 -18.69 -12.27
C SER A 5 13.96 -20.15 -11.94
N GLY A 6 14.79 -20.85 -11.14
CA GLY A 6 14.51 -22.23 -10.73
C GLY A 6 15.03 -23.27 -11.73
N ILE A 7 14.29 -24.38 -11.91
CA ILE A 7 14.66 -25.47 -12.81
C ILE A 7 13.85 -25.36 -14.10
N PRO A 8 14.48 -25.37 -15.29
CA PRO A 8 15.93 -25.49 -15.52
C PRO A 8 16.70 -24.25 -15.06
N SER A 9 17.94 -24.46 -14.59
CA SER A 9 18.79 -23.42 -14.01
C SER A 9 18.99 -22.27 -14.98
N ASN A 10 18.37 -21.13 -14.67
CA ASN A 10 18.44 -19.92 -15.47
C ASN A 10 18.62 -18.71 -14.55
N PHE A 11 19.49 -17.79 -14.97
CA PHE A 11 19.74 -16.53 -14.28
C PHE A 11 19.38 -15.37 -15.20
N GLU A 12 18.62 -14.43 -14.67
CA GLU A 12 18.26 -13.20 -15.38
C GLU A 12 18.72 -11.99 -14.58
N GLU A 13 19.33 -11.03 -15.25
CA GLU A 13 19.59 -9.74 -14.62
C GLU A 13 18.28 -8.94 -14.53
N LYS A 14 17.90 -8.58 -13.30
CA LYS A 14 16.80 -7.65 -13.01
C LYS A 14 17.35 -6.32 -12.54
N THR A 15 16.73 -5.24 -13.00
CA THR A 15 17.03 -3.87 -12.60
C THR A 15 15.97 -3.34 -11.64
N ILE A 16 16.37 -2.50 -10.68
CA ILE A 16 15.43 -1.76 -9.84
C ILE A 16 15.00 -0.53 -10.62
N PRO A 17 13.70 -0.35 -10.94
CA PRO A 17 13.25 0.81 -11.70
C PRO A 17 13.63 2.12 -11.02
N GLY A 18 14.21 3.06 -11.77
CA GLY A 18 14.66 4.34 -11.23
C GLY A 18 15.96 4.28 -10.44
N CYS A 19 16.75 3.21 -10.57
CA CYS A 19 18.10 3.09 -10.03
C CYS A 19 19.08 2.55 -11.08
N ASP A 20 20.36 2.88 -10.93
CA ASP A 20 21.44 2.31 -11.73
C ASP A 20 21.71 0.84 -11.36
N SER A 21 22.48 0.14 -12.20
CA SER A 21 23.02 -1.20 -11.91
C SER A 21 24.54 -1.13 -11.87
N PRO A 22 25.18 -1.31 -10.69
CA PRO A 22 24.60 -1.63 -9.39
C PRO A 22 23.89 -0.42 -8.73
N CYS A 23 22.82 -0.70 -7.98
CA CYS A 23 22.06 0.33 -7.30
C CYS A 23 22.78 0.78 -6.02
N SER A 24 22.92 2.09 -5.81
CA SER A 24 23.50 2.63 -4.58
C SER A 24 22.64 2.26 -3.37
N LEU A 25 23.25 2.06 -2.19
CA LEU A 25 22.49 1.75 -0.97
C LEU A 25 21.48 2.87 -0.65
N THR A 26 21.88 4.13 -0.85
CA THR A 26 21.03 5.30 -0.60
C THR A 26 19.79 5.31 -1.52
N ASP A 27 19.97 5.05 -2.81
CA ASP A 27 18.85 4.99 -3.76
C ASP A 27 17.97 3.78 -3.52
N PHE A 28 18.57 2.63 -3.18
CA PHE A 28 17.82 1.44 -2.78
C PHE A 28 16.87 1.74 -1.62
N ILE A 29 17.39 2.32 -0.53
CA ILE A 29 16.57 2.68 0.64
C ILE A 29 15.48 3.68 0.25
N ARG A 30 15.82 4.70 -0.55
CA ARG A 30 14.88 5.72 -1.02
C ARG A 30 13.72 5.12 -1.81
N LEU A 31 14.01 4.18 -2.72
CA LEU A 31 13.02 3.54 -3.58
C LEU A 31 12.15 2.54 -2.81
N MET A 32 12.74 1.73 -1.95
CA MET A 32 12.03 0.69 -1.19
C MET A 32 11.16 1.24 -0.04
N LYS A 33 11.42 2.48 0.41
CA LYS A 33 10.67 3.14 1.50
C LYS A 33 9.15 3.10 1.33
N TYR A 34 8.65 3.12 0.11
CA TYR A 34 7.21 3.12 -0.18
C TYR A 34 6.61 1.71 -0.35
N SER A 35 7.46 0.70 -0.49
CA SER A 35 7.04 -0.69 -0.71
C SER A 35 7.07 -1.54 0.56
N ILE A 36 7.79 -1.09 1.58
CA ILE A 36 7.85 -1.74 2.88
C ILE A 36 6.80 -1.08 3.78
N PRO A 37 5.72 -1.80 4.15
CA PRO A 37 4.71 -1.26 5.05
C PRO A 37 5.33 -0.93 6.40
N LYS A 38 4.89 0.18 7.00
CA LYS A 38 5.20 0.47 8.41
C LYS A 38 4.38 -0.45 9.31
N ASP A 39 4.81 -0.63 10.56
CA ASP A 39 4.08 -1.46 11.53
C ASP A 39 2.59 -1.07 11.65
N THR A 40 2.27 0.22 11.54
CA THR A 40 0.89 0.75 11.55
C THR A 40 0.06 0.38 10.31
N GLU A 41 0.71 -0.04 9.24
CA GLU A 41 0.14 -0.40 7.93
C GLU A 41 0.16 -1.93 7.70
N THR A 42 0.72 -2.70 8.65
CA THR A 42 0.81 -4.17 8.55
C THR A 42 -0.52 -4.89 8.74
N ILE A 43 -1.56 -4.18 9.17
CA ILE A 43 -2.92 -4.73 9.22
C ILE A 43 -3.48 -4.73 7.80
N CYS A 44 -3.27 -5.84 7.09
CA CYS A 44 -4.07 -6.17 5.92
C CYS A 44 -5.51 -6.44 6.39
N ILE A 45 -6.34 -5.39 6.47
CA ILE A 45 -7.75 -5.55 6.83
C ILE A 45 -8.41 -6.36 5.70
N ARG A 46 -8.90 -7.56 6.00
CA ARG A 46 -9.68 -8.31 5.01
C ARG A 46 -10.99 -7.57 4.77
N PRO A 47 -11.50 -7.49 3.53
CA PRO A 47 -12.77 -6.81 3.24
C PRO A 47 -13.95 -7.28 4.12
N ALA A 48 -13.95 -8.53 4.57
CA ALA A 48 -14.94 -9.05 5.50
C ALA A 48 -14.88 -8.42 6.90
N GLU A 49 -13.69 -7.97 7.34
CA GLU A 49 -13.44 -7.36 8.65
C GLU A 49 -13.67 -5.83 8.64
N LEU A 50 -13.83 -5.20 7.46
CA LEU A 50 -14.20 -3.80 7.35
C LEU A 50 -15.64 -3.53 7.84
N ASN A 51 -16.57 -4.48 7.65
CA ASN A 51 -17.95 -4.30 8.11
C ASN A 51 -18.08 -4.28 9.64
N ASP A 52 -17.17 -4.94 10.35
CA ASP A 52 -17.18 -5.01 11.82
C ASP A 52 -16.38 -3.85 12.46
N SER A 53 -15.51 -3.18 11.68
CA SER A 53 -14.68 -2.04 12.10
C SER A 53 -15.33 -0.68 11.77
N ILE A 54 -16.21 -0.63 10.77
CA ILE A 54 -16.95 0.58 10.45
C ILE A 54 -18.05 0.78 11.50
N ASP A 55 -17.87 1.76 12.37
CA ASP A 55 -18.96 2.29 13.19
C ASP A 55 -19.96 3.05 12.31
N TRP A 56 -20.98 2.32 11.84
CA TRP A 56 -22.05 2.85 10.99
C TRP A 56 -22.87 3.96 11.66
N THR A 57 -22.76 4.15 12.98
CA THR A 57 -23.40 5.27 13.70
C THR A 57 -22.70 6.60 13.43
N GLN A 58 -21.38 6.59 13.25
CA GLN A 58 -20.60 7.77 12.85
C GLN A 58 -20.89 8.13 11.38
N VAL A 59 -21.01 7.12 10.52
CA VAL A 59 -21.28 7.31 9.09
C VAL A 59 -22.68 7.91 8.86
N THR A 60 -23.69 7.46 9.62
CA THR A 60 -25.04 8.04 9.56
C THR A 60 -25.06 9.49 10.06
N SER A 61 -24.30 9.81 11.12
CA SER A 61 -24.19 11.17 11.65
C SER A 61 -23.60 12.16 10.62
N ILE A 62 -22.55 11.76 9.90
CA ILE A 62 -21.97 12.58 8.82
C ILE A 62 -22.96 12.74 7.67
N ALA A 63 -23.65 11.66 7.27
CA ALA A 63 -24.65 11.73 6.20
C ALA A 63 -25.82 12.68 6.54
N GLU A 64 -26.27 12.71 7.79
CA GLU A 64 -27.28 13.67 8.25
C GLU A 64 -26.77 15.12 8.27
N LEU A 65 -25.54 15.35 8.72
CA LEU A 65 -24.93 16.68 8.71
C LEU A 65 -24.78 17.23 7.28
N VAL A 66 -24.39 16.36 6.33
CA VAL A 66 -24.29 16.73 4.91
C VAL A 66 -25.69 17.01 4.33
N LYS A 67 -26.70 16.17 4.62
CA LYS A 67 -28.09 16.43 4.21
C LYS A 67 -28.63 17.75 4.75
N ARG A 68 -28.37 18.07 6.03
CA ARG A 68 -28.75 19.36 6.62
C ARG A 68 -28.06 20.52 5.93
N ARG A 69 -26.76 20.40 5.64
CA ARG A 69 -26.00 21.46 4.95
C ARG A 69 -26.48 21.66 3.50
N LEU A 70 -26.85 20.60 2.80
CA LEU A 70 -27.35 20.67 1.42
C LEU A 70 -28.79 21.18 1.32
N ASN A 71 -29.64 20.94 2.33
CA ASN A 71 -31.01 21.46 2.38
C ASN A 71 -31.11 22.93 2.85
N HIS A 72 -29.98 23.54 3.23
CA HIS A 72 -29.87 24.94 3.61
C HIS A 72 -29.17 25.80 2.53
N VAL A 73 -28.96 25.25 1.33
CA VAL A 73 -28.56 25.95 0.09
C VAL A 73 -29.74 25.89 -0.88
#